data_AF-A0A2D9N4I0-F1
#
_entry.id   AF-A0A2D9N4I0-F1
#
_cell.length_a   1.000
_cell.length_b   1.000
_cell.length_c   1.000
_cell.angle_alpha   90.00
_cell.angle_beta   90.00
_cell.angle_gamma   90.00
#
_symmetry.space_group_name_H-M   'P 1'
#
loop_
_entity.id
_entity.type
_entity.pdbx_description
1 polymer ?
#
loop_
_entity_poly.entity_id
_entity_poly.type
_entity_poly.pdbx_seq_one_letter_code
_entity_poly.pdbx_strand_id
1 'polypeptide(L)' 'EFGISFGVGLPVGRLFSNVNLGFEIGRRGTKDFGLIQENFFNTFLSLSLNDKWFEKRLYD' A
#
# COMPACT_ATOMS: atom_id res chain seq x y z
N GLU A 1 16.67 -7.88 11.45
CA GLU A 1 15.77 -7.75 10.28
C GLU A 1 15.78 -6.29 9.87
N PHE A 2 16.00 -6.00 8.59
CA PHE A 2 16.08 -4.61 8.11
C PHE A 2 15.30 -4.52 6.81
N GLY A 3 14.24 -3.73 6.80
CA GLY A 3 13.41 -3.45 5.63
C GLY A 3 13.28 -1.95 5.45
N ILE A 4 13.32 -1.51 4.20
CA ILE A 4 13.03 -0.13 3.82
C ILE A 4 11.75 -0.18 2.99
N SER A 5 10.73 0.52 3.46
CA SER A 5 9.45 0.67 2.77
C SER A 5 9.35 2.09 2.21
N PHE A 6 8.94 2.18 0.95
CA PHE A 6 8.64 3.43 0.29
C PHE A 6 7.23 3.35 -0.27
N GLY A 7 6.47 4.43 -0.13
CA GLY A 7 5.13 4.51 -0.68
C GLY A 7 4.75 5.93 -1.04
N VAL A 8 3.92 6.05 -2.06
CA VAL A 8 3.30 7.31 -2.50
C VAL A 8 1.78 7.14 -2.55
N GLY A 9 1.08 8.08 -1.93
CA GLY A 9 -0.37 8.21 -2.02
C GLY A 9 -0.73 9.30 -3.01
N LEU A 10 -1.44 8.94 -4.08
CA LEU A 10 -1.99 9.88 -5.05
C LEU A 10 -3.50 10.04 -4.80
N PRO A 11 -3.99 11.27 -4.58
CA PRO A 11 -5.42 11.52 -4.58
C PRO A 11 -5.95 11.34 -6.02
N VAL A 12 -6.99 10.53 -6.18
CA VAL A 12 -7.65 10.28 -7.47
C VAL A 12 -9.13 10.57 -7.32
N GLY A 13 -9.67 11.41 -8.21
CA GLY A 13 -11.09 11.72 -8.25
C GLY A 13 -11.52 12.94 -7.42
N ARG A 14 -12.80 13.31 -7.55
CA ARG A 14 -13.42 14.49 -6.88
C ARG A 14 -13.90 14.22 -5.46
N LEU A 15 -14.10 12.95 -5.09
CA LEU A 15 -14.76 12.51 -3.85
C LEU A 15 -13.76 11.76 -2.94
N PHE A 16 -12.66 12.38 -2.54
CA PHE A 16 -11.72 11.82 -1.54
C PHE A 16 -11.25 10.37 -1.80
N SER A 17 -11.18 9.94 -3.05
CA SER A 17 -10.63 8.63 -3.36
C SER A 17 -9.11 8.72 -3.44
N ASN A 18 -8.41 7.71 -2.92
CA ASN A 18 -6.95 7.68 -2.85
C ASN A 18 -6.43 6.36 -3.39
N VAL A 19 -5.39 6.44 -4.21
CA VAL A 19 -4.59 5.29 -4.64
C VAL A 19 -3.26 5.38 -3.93
N ASN A 20 -2.93 4.35 -3.15
CA ASN A 20 -1.63 4.24 -2.50
C ASN A 20 -0.84 3.13 -3.17
N LEU A 21 0.36 3.47 -3.63
CA LEU A 21 1.32 2.56 -4.22
C LEU A 21 2.51 2.48 -3.27
N GLY A 22 2.85 1.27 -2.83
CA GLY A 22 3.96 1.00 -1.93
C GLY A 22 4.83 -0.11 -2.46
N PHE A 23 6.13 -0.03 -2.18
CA PHE A 23 7.08 -1.12 -2.38
C PHE A 23 7.98 -1.21 -1.15
N GLU A 24 8.31 -2.44 -0.78
CA GLU A 24 9.12 -2.73 0.38
C GLU A 24 10.22 -3.69 -0.03
N ILE A 25 11.45 -3.33 0.31
CA ILE A 25 12.62 -4.13 0.06
C ILE A 25 13.30 -4.38 1.39
N GLY A 26 13.63 -5.63 1.67
CA GLY A 26 14.24 -5.95 2.95
C GLY A 26 15.00 -7.25 2.96
N ARG A 27 15.74 -7.42 4.05
CA ARG A 27 16.50 -8.62 4.36
C ARG A 27 16.08 -9.13 5.73
N ARG A 28 15.61 -10.36 5.74
CA ARG A 28 15.26 -11.11 6.96
C ARG A 28 16.29 -12.22 7.15
N GLY A 29 16.71 -12.42 8.40
CA GLY A 29 17.78 -13.35 8.77
C GLY A 29 19.17 -12.71 8.93
N THR A 30 20.15 -13.54 9.30
CA THR A 30 21.57 -13.17 9.42
C THR A 30 22.42 -14.17 8.64
N LYS A 31 23.58 -13.74 8.14
CA LYS A 31 24.51 -14.60 7.37
C LYS A 31 25.49 -15.39 8.25
N ASP A 32 25.52 -15.11 9.55
CA ASP A 32 26.45 -15.77 10.47
C ASP A 32 26.04 -17.23 10.72
N PHE A 33 27.02 -18.12 10.78
CA PHE A 33 26.86 -19.56 11.05
C PHE A 33 26.10 -20.38 9.99
N GLY A 34 26.16 -20.00 8.72
CA GLY A 34 25.56 -20.81 7.62
C GLY A 34 24.03 -20.72 7.55
N LEU A 35 23.44 -19.74 8.23
CA LEU A 35 22.02 -19.45 8.17
C LEU A 35 21.66 -18.79 6.83
N ILE A 36 20.46 -19.11 6.34
CA ILE A 36 19.94 -18.57 5.09
C ILE A 36 19.48 -17.13 5.33
N GLN A 37 20.07 -16.20 4.58
CA GLN A 37 19.60 -14.82 4.52
C GLN A 37 18.62 -14.69 3.34
N GLU A 38 17.39 -14.28 3.64
CA GLU A 38 16.36 -14.08 2.63
C GLU A 38 16.21 -12.60 2.30
N ASN A 39 16.28 -12.29 1.01
CA ASN A 39 15.93 -10.98 0.50
C ASN A 39 14.49 -11.05 0.01
N PHE A 40 13.65 -10.13 0.47
CA PHE A 40 12.26 -10.05 0.06
C PHE A 40 11.98 -8.72 -0.65
N PHE A 41 11.11 -8.80 -1.65
CA PHE A 41 10.57 -7.68 -2.40
C PHE A 41 9.05 -7.80 -2.36
N ASN A 42 8.38 -6.84 -1.71
CA ASN A 42 6.94 -6.77 -1.62
C ASN A 42 6.43 -5.52 -2.34
N THR A 43 5.29 -5.65 -3.02
CA THR A 43 4.59 -4.52 -3.64
C THR A 43 3.16 -4.48 -3.12
N PHE A 44 2.69 -3.29 -2.78
CA PHE A 44 1.38 -3.06 -2.19
C PHE A 44 0.61 -2.03 -3.03
N LEU A 45 -0.64 -2.36 -3.35
CA LEU A 45 -1.58 -1.47 -3.99
C LEU A 45 -2.81 -1.36 -3.10
N SER A 46 -3.11 -0.17 -2.59
CA SER A 46 -4.26 0.07 -1.73
C SER A 46 -5.17 1.12 -2.35
N LEU A 47 -6.46 0.81 -2.46
CA LEU A 47 -7.49 1.69 -2.99
C LEU A 47 -8.42 2.11 -1.84
N SER A 48 -8.61 3.42 -1.67
CA SER A 48 -9.59 3.98 -0.76
C SER A 48 -10.68 4.64 -1.60
N LEU A 49 -11.85 4.01 -1.69
CA LEU A 49 -13.02 4.51 -2.40
C LEU A 49 -13.94 5.17 -1.39
N ASN A 50 -13.97 6.51 -1.39
CA ASN A 50 -14.96 7.27 -0.63
C ASN A 50 -16.04 7.72 -1.61
N ASP A 51 -17.27 7.26 -1.44
CA ASP A 51 -18.37 7.67 -2.29
C ASP A 51 -19.66 7.84 -1.47
N LYS A 52 -20.54 8.74 -1.91
CA LYS A 52 -21.83 8.98 -1.27
C LYS A 52 -22.84 7.98 -1.82
N TRP A 53 -23.02 6.86 -1.11
CA TRP A 53 -23.90 5.77 -1.57
C TRP A 53 -25.40 6.10 -1.51
N PHE A 54 -25.77 7.14 -0.76
CA PHE A 54 -27.17 7.53 -0.59
C PHE A 54 -27.29 9.05 -0.71
N GLU A 55 -27.47 9.52 -1.95
CA GLU A 55 -27.94 10.88 -2.20
C GLU A 55 -29.46 10.87 -2.26
N LYS A 56 -30.12 11.68 -1.41
CA LYS A 56 -31.57 11.84 -1.43
C LYS A 56 -31.95 12.49 -2.77
N ARG A 57 -32.53 11.71 -3.68
CA ARG A 57 -33.05 12.24 -4.95
C ARG A 57 -34.14 13.27 -4.64
N LEU A 58 -34.06 14.42 -5.31
CA LEU A 58 -34.95 15.55 -5.06
C LEU A 58 -36.38 15.29 -5.60
N TYR A 59 -36.54 14.36 -6.53
CA TYR A 59 -37.83 14.00 -7.14
C TYR A 59 -37.89 12.51 -7.49
N ASP A 60 -39.08 11.91 -7.30
CA ASP A 60 -39.48 10.56 -7.74
C ASP A 60 -40.24 10.67 -9.07
#